data_AF-A0AAD6C3V6-F1
#
_entry.id   AF-A0AAD6C3V6-F1
#
_cell.length_a   1.000
_cell.length_b   1.000
_cell.length_c   1.000
_cell.angle_alpha   90.00
_cell.angle_beta   90.00
_cell.angle_gamma   90.00
#
_symmetry.space_group_name_H-M   'P 1'
#
loop_
_entity.id
_entity.type
_entity.pdbx_description
1 polymer ?
#
loop_
_entity_poly.entity_id
_entity_poly.type
_entity_poly.pdbx_seq_one_letter_code
_entity_poly.pdbx_strand_id
1 'polypeptide(L)'
;MELESWIPGVFQDLGQPFGVTMSPLPQRLDEGIPQNGSSDSEIGPKIPMETRPARTKKRPHTKSRQGCLNCKARRVKVGPVHLSATVCRNCLLTYPQCQETQPHPCSNCVGRNMACVYPSKDQLFRRRRPVPTEGPPERQEWAHEPITGVFTASPLTGWKNLSYNFSDTFSAADLRFLHHFLITAYPHLPFGSEDIWKTSLPAYAHECRHLMHAILCLGASHLSRITQNGAIYTPMAIAHRGKALKALGEALATSDQCTRTELDLLLATTYALTFQSNYMEDGLVDFVVMVRGCTIITLRILNIYKGSEMFDSLTTEAIYARVLPRLPLTTCCDGEMLDICILTLEGIQPLLQTSSHMITYQAILNVYRGLQLSVRTGFVALSEVYNSWGRMDNQQFMELLDPGNHVSRLLLLHFVAITVMMWPVFCILRPSMLKNPMADLTPCQWGVAIYQSLPLNMRELVEWQATYIASGGAIRSSLGNLDKVHEQL
;
A
#
# COMPACT_ATOMS: atom_id res chain seq x y z
N MET A 1 21.28 -23.75 45.12
CA MET A 1 19.94 -23.85 44.49
C MET A 1 19.73 -22.50 43.82
N GLU A 2 20.40 -22.35 42.67
CA GLU A 2 20.67 -21.09 41.98
C GLU A 2 20.42 -21.32 40.47
N LEU A 3 19.62 -20.46 39.85
CA LEU A 3 19.45 -20.34 38.40
C LEU A 3 19.45 -18.85 38.04
N GLU A 4 20.56 -18.18 38.39
CA GLU A 4 20.80 -16.75 38.10
C GLU A 4 22.16 -16.48 37.43
N SER A 5 22.78 -17.48 36.80
CA SER A 5 23.96 -17.24 35.96
C SER A 5 23.71 -17.77 34.56
N TRP A 6 24.29 -17.10 33.55
CA TRP A 6 24.21 -17.34 32.10
C TRP A 6 23.36 -16.36 31.27
N ILE A 7 23.49 -15.04 31.49
CA ILE A 7 23.71 -14.04 30.41
C ILE A 7 24.44 -12.80 31.02
N PRO A 8 25.74 -12.58 30.80
CA PRO A 8 26.34 -11.27 31.06
C PRO A 8 26.56 -10.48 29.76
N GLY A 9 25.94 -9.29 29.71
CA GLY A 9 26.60 -8.08 29.16
C GLY A 9 26.46 -7.78 27.67
N VAL A 10 25.29 -7.30 27.23
CA VAL A 10 25.14 -6.47 26.00
C VAL A 10 24.20 -5.28 26.25
N PHE A 11 24.32 -4.65 27.42
CA PHE A 11 23.63 -3.40 27.72
C PHE A 11 24.56 -2.47 28.49
N GLN A 12 25.47 -1.79 27.78
CA GLN A 12 26.11 -0.59 28.33
C GLN A 12 26.72 0.41 27.34
N ASP A 13 26.84 0.14 26.03
CA ASP A 13 27.43 1.09 25.07
C ASP A 13 26.46 1.63 24.01
N LEU A 14 25.33 2.20 24.45
CA LEU A 14 24.49 3.05 23.59
C LEU A 14 24.58 4.50 24.04
N GLY A 15 25.65 5.15 23.60
CA GLY A 15 25.85 6.56 23.87
C GLY A 15 26.90 7.17 22.96
N GLN A 16 26.73 7.13 21.63
CA GLN A 16 27.21 8.16 20.69
C GLN A 16 26.39 8.18 19.39
N PRO A 17 26.15 9.37 18.78
CA PRO A 17 25.36 9.52 17.57
C PRO A 17 26.18 9.15 16.33
N PHE A 18 25.78 8.09 15.62
CA PHE A 18 26.32 7.79 14.30
C PHE A 18 25.63 8.65 13.24
N GLY A 19 26.38 9.59 12.66
CA GLY A 19 25.99 10.29 11.44
C GLY A 19 26.03 9.34 10.26
N VAL A 20 24.90 9.14 9.59
CA VAL A 20 24.80 8.29 8.40
C VAL A 20 24.61 9.20 7.18
N THR A 21 25.68 9.40 6.43
CA THR A 21 25.63 9.93 5.06
C THR A 21 25.27 8.78 4.10
N MET A 22 24.12 8.89 3.45
CA MET A 22 23.68 7.94 2.42
C MET A 22 24.30 8.33 1.08
N SER A 23 25.21 7.51 0.56
CA SER A 23 25.71 7.62 -0.81
C SER A 23 24.71 7.01 -1.82
N PRO A 24 24.50 7.61 -2.99
CA PRO A 24 23.54 7.14 -3.99
C PRO A 24 24.01 5.86 -4.71
N LEU A 25 23.05 4.98 -5.01
CA LEU A 25 23.23 3.78 -5.84
C LEU A 25 23.62 4.12 -7.31
N PRO A 26 24.45 3.31 -7.98
CA PRO A 26 24.95 3.59 -9.32
C PRO A 26 23.90 3.41 -10.41
N GLN A 27 23.81 4.41 -11.29
CA GLN A 27 22.99 4.39 -12.51
C GLN A 27 23.66 3.54 -13.60
N ARG A 28 22.87 2.71 -14.30
CA ARG A 28 23.30 1.96 -15.48
C ARG A 28 23.64 2.92 -16.62
N LEU A 29 24.78 2.67 -17.26
CA LEU A 29 25.29 3.32 -18.46
C LEU A 29 24.44 2.90 -19.67
N ASP A 30 23.80 3.86 -20.33
CA ASP A 30 23.30 3.71 -21.70
C ASP A 30 24.37 4.24 -22.66
N GLU A 31 24.85 3.37 -23.55
CA GLU A 31 25.81 3.68 -24.60
C GLU A 31 25.18 4.56 -25.68
N GLY A 32 25.78 5.73 -25.92
CA GLY A 32 25.41 6.63 -27.01
C GLY A 32 26.08 6.24 -28.34
N ILE A 33 25.29 6.23 -29.42
CA ILE A 33 25.77 6.16 -30.80
C ILE A 33 26.04 7.60 -31.29
N PRO A 34 27.20 7.91 -31.92
CA PRO A 34 27.55 9.26 -32.35
C PRO A 34 27.14 9.54 -33.81
N GLN A 35 26.79 10.79 -34.11
CA GLN A 35 26.88 11.32 -35.47
C GLN A 35 27.63 12.66 -35.49
N ASN A 36 28.68 12.69 -36.31
CA ASN A 36 29.58 13.80 -36.58
C ASN A 36 28.94 14.85 -37.52
N GLY A 37 29.20 16.13 -37.22
CA GLY A 37 30.09 16.96 -38.06
C GLY A 37 29.52 17.89 -39.14
N SER A 38 29.97 19.16 -39.07
CA SER A 38 30.10 20.20 -40.12
C SER A 38 28.83 20.86 -40.70
N SER A 39 28.82 22.09 -41.21
CA SER A 39 29.49 23.38 -40.94
C SER A 39 28.72 24.45 -41.75
N ASP A 40 28.99 25.71 -41.44
CA ASP A 40 28.79 26.92 -42.27
C ASP A 40 27.50 27.75 -42.18
N SER A 41 27.81 29.04 -42.07
CA SER A 41 27.04 30.26 -41.89
C SER A 41 26.51 30.83 -43.20
N GLU A 42 25.29 31.38 -43.20
CA GLU A 42 24.94 32.55 -44.01
C GLU A 42 23.67 33.27 -43.52
N ILE A 43 23.54 34.54 -43.93
CA ILE A 43 22.83 35.63 -43.26
C ILE A 43 21.50 35.97 -43.96
N GLY A 44 20.44 36.20 -43.17
CA GLY A 44 19.31 37.11 -43.45
C GLY A 44 17.92 36.46 -43.67
N PRO A 45 16.80 37.22 -43.63
CA PRO A 45 16.43 38.38 -42.82
C PRO A 45 15.28 38.07 -41.81
N LYS A 46 15.12 38.94 -40.81
CA LYS A 46 14.17 38.83 -39.69
C LYS A 46 12.70 38.88 -40.14
N ILE A 47 11.92 37.87 -39.78
CA ILE A 47 10.44 37.87 -39.84
C ILE A 47 9.88 37.95 -38.41
N PRO A 48 8.87 38.80 -38.12
CA PRO A 48 8.39 39.04 -36.76
C PRO A 48 7.74 37.81 -36.12
N MET A 49 8.10 37.57 -34.85
CA MET A 49 7.56 36.52 -34.00
C MET A 49 6.06 36.75 -33.75
N GLU A 50 5.22 35.88 -34.30
CA GLU A 50 3.78 35.88 -34.04
C GLU A 50 3.53 35.40 -32.60
N THR A 51 3.16 36.34 -31.73
CA THR A 51 2.85 36.11 -30.33
C THR A 51 1.70 35.11 -30.19
N ARG A 52 1.95 33.95 -29.54
CA ARG A 52 0.91 33.03 -29.08
C ARG A 52 -0.17 33.80 -28.30
N PRO A 53 -1.47 33.65 -28.62
CA PRO A 53 -2.50 34.36 -27.89
C PRO A 53 -2.52 33.90 -26.43
N ALA A 54 -2.43 34.88 -25.53
CA ALA A 54 -2.54 34.67 -24.09
C ALA A 54 -3.80 33.84 -23.76
N ARG A 55 -3.62 32.83 -22.92
CA ARG A 55 -4.69 31.95 -22.43
C ARG A 55 -5.74 32.83 -21.74
N THR A 56 -6.83 33.14 -22.44
CA THR A 56 -7.93 33.96 -21.90
C THR A 56 -8.47 33.33 -20.62
N LYS A 57 -8.42 34.07 -19.51
CA LYS A 57 -9.09 33.70 -18.25
C LYS A 57 -10.54 33.32 -18.56
N LYS A 58 -10.92 32.07 -18.30
CA LYS A 58 -12.32 31.62 -18.41
C LYS A 58 -13.14 32.49 -17.47
N ARG A 59 -13.97 33.37 -18.04
CA ARG A 59 -14.91 34.17 -17.25
C ARG A 59 -15.84 33.21 -16.49
N PRO A 60 -16.08 33.41 -15.18
CA PRO A 60 -17.13 32.69 -14.49
C PRO A 60 -18.45 32.99 -15.20
N HIS A 61 -19.20 31.95 -15.55
CA HIS A 61 -20.51 32.07 -16.16
C HIS A 61 -21.56 31.52 -15.20
N THR A 62 -22.63 32.29 -15.02
CA THR A 62 -23.76 31.88 -14.20
C THR A 62 -24.61 30.89 -14.99
N LYS A 63 -24.90 29.72 -14.42
CA LYS A 63 -25.77 28.72 -15.06
C LYS A 63 -27.17 29.34 -15.28
N SER A 64 -27.68 29.31 -16.51
CA SER A 64 -29.04 29.77 -16.78
C SER A 64 -30.05 28.96 -15.95
N ARG A 65 -30.94 29.68 -15.26
CA ARG A 65 -32.03 29.09 -14.49
C ARG A 65 -33.27 28.86 -15.35
N GLN A 66 -33.29 29.30 -16.60
CA GLN A 66 -34.46 29.27 -17.48
C GLN A 66 -34.44 28.15 -18.54
N GLY A 67 -33.30 27.45 -18.72
CA GLY A 67 -33.19 26.32 -19.63
C GLY A 67 -34.15 25.16 -19.33
N CYS A 68 -34.51 24.40 -20.38
CA CYS A 68 -35.36 23.21 -20.24
C CYS A 68 -34.67 22.12 -19.41
N LEU A 69 -35.46 21.23 -18.80
CA LEU A 69 -34.97 20.20 -17.87
C LEU A 69 -33.95 19.27 -18.54
N ASN A 70 -34.21 18.85 -19.78
CA ASN A 70 -33.32 17.95 -20.53
C ASN A 70 -31.99 18.61 -20.94
N CYS A 71 -31.98 19.90 -21.27
CA CYS A 71 -30.75 20.61 -21.56
C CYS A 71 -29.94 20.89 -20.28
N LYS A 72 -30.62 21.16 -19.15
CA LYS A 72 -29.98 21.31 -17.83
C LYS A 72 -29.32 20.02 -17.35
N ALA A 73 -30.03 18.89 -17.43
CA ALA A 73 -29.49 17.58 -17.04
C ALA A 73 -28.21 17.24 -17.83
N ARG A 74 -28.21 17.56 -19.13
CA ARG A 74 -27.10 17.31 -20.05
C ARG A 74 -26.03 18.41 -20.07
N ARG A 75 -26.14 19.41 -19.19
CA ARG A 75 -25.20 20.54 -19.08
C ARG A 75 -24.96 21.26 -20.42
N VAL A 76 -25.99 21.31 -21.26
CA VAL A 76 -26.00 22.00 -22.55
C VAL A 76 -25.93 23.51 -22.29
N LYS A 77 -25.03 24.21 -22.98
CA LYS A 77 -24.86 25.67 -22.81
C LYS A 77 -26.10 26.40 -23.32
N VAL A 78 -26.40 27.54 -22.70
CA VAL A 78 -27.46 28.45 -23.17
C VAL A 78 -26.85 29.47 -24.11
N GLY A 79 -27.48 29.66 -25.26
CA GLY A 79 -27.10 30.69 -26.23
C GLY A 79 -27.99 31.91 -26.05
N PRO A 80 -27.45 33.14 -26.08
CA PRO A 80 -28.29 34.33 -26.19
C PRO A 80 -29.02 34.29 -27.54
N VAL A 81 -30.34 34.49 -27.51
CA VAL A 81 -31.23 34.45 -28.70
C VAL A 81 -30.90 35.56 -29.73
N HIS A 82 -30.02 36.52 -29.39
CA HIS A 82 -29.75 37.70 -30.21
C HIS A 82 -28.30 37.86 -30.75
N LEU A 83 -27.43 36.86 -30.65
CA LEU A 83 -26.06 36.94 -31.19
C LEU A 83 -25.75 35.77 -32.12
N SER A 84 -26.50 35.65 -33.21
CA SER A 84 -26.14 34.76 -34.33
C SER A 84 -24.95 35.30 -35.15
N ALA A 85 -24.52 36.55 -34.92
CA ALA A 85 -23.51 37.22 -35.74
C ALA A 85 -22.05 37.06 -35.26
N THR A 86 -21.79 36.47 -34.08
CA THR A 86 -20.42 36.43 -33.51
C THR A 86 -19.89 35.02 -33.24
N VAL A 87 -20.62 33.97 -33.63
CA VAL A 87 -20.20 32.57 -33.43
C VAL A 87 -20.02 31.91 -34.79
N CYS A 88 -18.81 31.42 -35.06
CA CYS A 88 -18.47 30.67 -36.27
C CYS A 88 -19.43 29.49 -36.49
N ARG A 89 -19.83 29.27 -37.75
CA ARG A 89 -20.73 28.19 -38.19
C ARG A 89 -20.29 26.80 -37.68
N ASN A 90 -18.99 26.53 -37.61
CA ASN A 90 -18.46 25.27 -37.08
C ASN A 90 -18.73 25.11 -35.57
N CYS A 91 -18.64 26.16 -34.77
CA CYS A 91 -18.86 26.07 -33.32
C CYS A 91 -20.33 25.81 -32.96
N LEU A 92 -21.27 26.26 -33.79
CA LEU A 92 -22.70 25.98 -33.65
C LEU A 92 -23.06 24.52 -33.95
N LEU A 93 -22.29 23.86 -34.82
CA LEU A 93 -22.47 22.44 -35.15
C LEU A 93 -21.84 21.50 -34.11
N THR A 94 -20.69 21.88 -33.52
CA THR A 94 -19.97 21.04 -32.55
C THR A 94 -20.57 21.10 -31.13
N TYR A 95 -21.18 22.22 -30.73
CA TYR A 95 -21.71 22.41 -29.37
C TYR A 95 -23.17 22.88 -29.41
N PRO A 96 -24.15 21.95 -29.38
CA PRO A 96 -25.55 22.33 -29.39
C PRO A 96 -25.89 23.22 -28.18
N GLN A 97 -26.75 24.22 -28.39
CA GLN A 97 -27.16 25.18 -27.36
C GLN A 97 -28.66 25.09 -27.08
N CYS A 98 -29.06 25.33 -25.84
CA CYS A 98 -30.46 25.50 -25.46
C CYS A 98 -30.89 26.93 -25.79
N GLN A 99 -31.91 27.06 -26.65
CA GLN A 99 -32.39 28.34 -27.17
C GLN A 99 -33.46 29.01 -26.29
N GLU A 100 -33.94 28.32 -25.25
CA GLU A 100 -34.92 28.87 -24.29
C GLU A 100 -36.22 29.43 -24.93
N THR A 101 -36.65 28.84 -26.04
CA THR A 101 -37.77 29.27 -26.89
C THR A 101 -39.16 29.03 -26.30
N GLN A 102 -39.40 29.36 -25.02
CA GLN A 102 -40.70 29.16 -24.38
C GLN A 102 -41.83 29.87 -25.17
N PRO A 103 -43.01 29.24 -25.39
CA PRO A 103 -43.44 27.91 -24.94
C PRO A 103 -43.05 26.75 -25.88
N HIS A 104 -42.35 27.02 -26.99
CA HIS A 104 -42.00 26.03 -28.00
C HIS A 104 -40.78 25.18 -27.61
N PRO A 105 -40.71 23.92 -28.07
CA PRO A 105 -39.58 23.04 -27.80
C PRO A 105 -38.29 23.57 -28.46
N CYS A 106 -37.16 23.49 -27.76
CA CYS A 106 -35.88 23.93 -28.34
C CYS A 106 -35.37 22.94 -29.41
N SER A 107 -34.66 23.46 -30.42
CA SER A 107 -34.17 22.69 -31.57
C SER A 107 -33.28 21.51 -31.17
N ASN A 108 -32.55 21.62 -30.05
CA ASN A 108 -31.72 20.52 -29.54
C ASN A 108 -32.53 19.36 -28.93
N CYS A 109 -33.71 19.62 -28.38
CA CYS A 109 -34.61 18.56 -27.91
C CYS A 109 -35.39 17.97 -29.08
N VAL A 110 -35.84 18.81 -30.03
CA VAL A 110 -36.54 18.37 -31.25
C VAL A 110 -35.64 17.49 -32.11
N GLY A 111 -34.42 17.93 -32.42
CA GLY A 111 -33.47 17.18 -33.25
C GLY A 111 -32.96 15.88 -32.62
N ARG A 112 -33.28 15.63 -31.35
CA ARG A 112 -32.95 14.37 -30.64
C ARG A 112 -34.18 13.57 -30.24
N ASN A 113 -35.36 13.96 -30.74
CA ASN A 113 -36.63 13.32 -30.45
C ASN A 113 -36.90 13.15 -28.94
N MET A 114 -36.70 14.21 -28.16
CA MET A 114 -36.92 14.20 -26.71
C MET A 114 -37.92 15.28 -26.28
N ALA A 115 -38.71 14.97 -25.25
CA ALA A 115 -39.65 15.92 -24.65
C ALA A 115 -38.93 17.17 -24.12
N CYS A 116 -39.34 18.36 -24.57
CA CYS A 116 -38.75 19.62 -24.14
C CYS A 116 -39.64 20.30 -23.09
N VAL A 117 -39.42 19.99 -21.82
CA VAL A 117 -40.20 20.56 -20.70
C VAL A 117 -39.40 21.66 -20.00
N TYR A 118 -40.02 22.84 -19.87
CA TYR A 118 -39.46 23.96 -19.12
C TYR A 118 -40.03 23.96 -17.68
N PRO A 119 -39.21 24.29 -16.65
CA PRO A 119 -39.70 24.38 -15.28
C PRO A 119 -40.76 25.48 -15.14
N SER A 120 -41.83 25.20 -14.40
CA SER A 120 -42.90 26.18 -14.15
C SER A 120 -42.40 27.36 -13.31
N LYS A 121 -43.12 28.49 -13.39
CA LYS A 121 -42.79 29.69 -12.59
C LYS A 121 -42.70 29.35 -11.09
N ASP A 122 -43.59 28.52 -10.56
CA ASP A 122 -43.56 28.06 -9.15
C ASP A 122 -42.31 27.26 -8.77
N GLN A 123 -41.79 26.44 -9.69
CA GLN A 123 -40.54 25.69 -9.46
C GLN A 123 -39.31 26.59 -9.43
N LEU A 124 -39.34 27.73 -10.14
CA LEU A 124 -38.28 28.74 -10.08
C LEU A 124 -38.32 29.54 -8.76
N PHE A 125 -39.52 29.74 -8.18
CA PHE A 125 -39.70 30.45 -6.90
C PHE A 125 -39.42 29.58 -5.66
N ARG A 126 -39.71 28.25 -5.67
CA ARG A 126 -39.38 27.37 -4.52
C ARG A 126 -37.88 27.32 -4.19
N ARG A 127 -37.01 27.48 -5.19
CA ARG A 127 -35.53 27.54 -4.99
C ARG A 127 -35.01 28.89 -4.48
N ARG A 128 -35.89 29.87 -4.22
CA ARG A 128 -35.54 31.19 -3.68
C ARG A 128 -35.89 31.40 -2.20
N ARG A 129 -36.51 30.43 -1.50
CA ARG A 129 -36.84 30.64 -0.08
C ARG A 129 -35.57 30.64 0.78
N PRO A 130 -35.30 31.71 1.55
CA PRO A 130 -34.42 31.62 2.71
C PRO A 130 -35.06 30.66 3.72
N VAL A 131 -34.24 29.87 4.42
CA VAL A 131 -34.68 29.02 5.53
C VAL A 131 -35.29 29.93 6.61
N PRO A 132 -36.52 29.68 7.10
CA PRO A 132 -37.07 30.39 8.25
C PRO A 132 -36.32 29.97 9.51
N THR A 133 -35.85 30.96 10.26
CA THR A 133 -35.32 30.80 11.62
C THR A 133 -36.50 30.55 12.56
N GLU A 134 -36.80 29.28 12.86
CA GLU A 134 -37.65 28.92 13.99
C GLU A 134 -36.80 28.16 15.01
N GLY A 135 -36.83 28.65 16.25
CA GLY A 135 -36.07 28.09 17.36
C GLY A 135 -36.53 26.68 17.74
N PRO A 136 -35.70 25.91 18.46
CA PRO A 136 -36.06 24.55 18.84
C PRO A 136 -37.14 24.55 19.94
N PRO A 137 -38.06 23.58 19.95
CA PRO A 137 -38.97 23.38 21.08
C PRO A 137 -38.18 22.83 22.28
N GLU A 138 -38.49 23.41 23.43
CA GLU A 138 -38.07 23.02 24.77
C GLU A 138 -38.24 21.52 25.00
N ARG A 139 -37.15 20.82 25.33
CA ARG A 139 -37.14 19.39 25.63
C ARG A 139 -36.34 19.17 26.91
N GLN A 140 -37.05 18.65 27.91
CA GLN A 140 -36.63 18.32 29.28
C GLN A 140 -35.20 17.79 29.39
N GLU A 141 -34.45 18.41 30.31
CA GLU A 141 -33.13 17.97 30.79
C GLU A 141 -33.23 16.62 31.50
N TRP A 142 -32.62 15.59 30.91
CA TRP A 142 -32.00 14.53 31.69
C TRP A 142 -30.49 14.69 31.54
N ALA A 143 -29.84 15.05 32.65
CA ALA A 143 -28.41 15.22 32.75
C ALA A 143 -27.70 13.88 32.50
N HIS A 144 -27.09 13.76 31.32
CA HIS A 144 -25.96 12.86 31.09
C HIS A 144 -24.87 13.65 30.37
N GLU A 145 -23.75 13.82 31.07
CA GLU A 145 -22.52 14.45 30.61
C GLU A 145 -22.08 13.93 29.23
N PRO A 146 -21.91 14.80 28.22
CA PRO A 146 -21.19 14.45 27.02
C PRO A 146 -19.69 14.65 27.27
N ILE A 147 -18.95 13.53 27.24
CA ILE A 147 -17.50 13.52 27.06
C ILE A 147 -17.21 14.25 25.73
N THR A 148 -16.73 15.49 25.82
CA THR A 148 -16.21 16.26 24.70
C THR A 148 -14.88 15.64 24.24
N GLY A 149 -14.95 14.61 23.40
CA GLY A 149 -13.83 14.19 22.56
C GLY A 149 -13.70 15.16 21.39
N VAL A 150 -12.90 16.21 21.56
CA VAL A 150 -12.54 17.13 20.49
C VAL A 150 -11.68 16.36 19.47
N PHE A 151 -12.25 15.92 18.35
CA PHE A 151 -11.46 15.58 17.18
C PHE A 151 -10.94 16.88 16.55
N THR A 152 -9.80 17.34 17.04
CA THR A 152 -9.01 18.36 16.34
C THR A 152 -8.43 17.69 15.09
N ALA A 153 -9.06 17.90 13.94
CA ALA A 153 -8.32 17.81 12.68
C ALA A 153 -7.35 19.00 12.68
N SER A 154 -6.17 18.81 13.27
CA SER A 154 -5.11 19.81 13.22
C SER A 154 -4.54 19.80 11.80
N PRO A 155 -4.62 20.91 11.04
CA PRO A 155 -3.90 21.01 9.77
C PRO A 155 -2.41 20.82 10.07
N LEU A 156 -1.72 19.99 9.30
CA LEU A 156 -0.27 19.79 9.39
C LEU A 156 0.46 21.14 9.20
N THR A 157 0.68 21.90 10.26
CA THR A 157 1.40 23.18 10.24
C THR A 157 2.93 22.99 10.26
N GLY A 158 3.41 21.74 10.37
CA GLY A 158 4.83 21.38 10.40
C GLY A 158 5.44 21.02 9.05
N TRP A 159 4.64 20.82 8.01
CA TRP A 159 5.15 20.48 6.69
C TRP A 159 5.44 21.74 5.87
N LYS A 160 6.73 22.02 5.63
CA LYS A 160 7.17 23.07 4.70
C LYS A 160 6.61 22.75 3.30
N ASN A 161 5.51 23.41 2.94
CA ASN A 161 4.90 23.45 1.61
C ASN A 161 4.65 22.07 0.96
N LEU A 162 3.78 21.22 1.52
CA LEU A 162 3.06 20.32 0.62
C LEU A 162 1.97 21.09 -0.09
N SER A 163 2.12 21.18 -1.41
CA SER A 163 1.03 21.60 -2.28
C SER A 163 -0.18 20.72 -1.97
N TYR A 164 -1.23 21.32 -1.41
CA TYR A 164 -2.59 20.75 -1.27
C TYR A 164 -3.15 20.20 -2.60
N ASN A 165 -2.44 20.40 -3.71
CA ASN A 165 -2.69 19.78 -5.01
C ASN A 165 -1.47 18.95 -5.41
N PHE A 166 -1.50 17.64 -5.20
CA PHE A 166 -0.66 16.76 -6.01
C PHE A 166 -1.17 16.83 -7.45
N SER A 167 -0.29 17.16 -8.41
CA SER A 167 -0.65 17.24 -9.84
C SER A 167 -0.91 15.87 -10.49
N ASP A 168 -1.15 14.82 -9.68
CA ASP A 168 -1.42 13.47 -10.14
C ASP A 168 -2.87 13.37 -10.62
N THR A 169 -3.05 12.85 -11.83
CA THR A 169 -4.38 12.53 -12.36
C THR A 169 -4.80 11.14 -11.89
N PHE A 170 -5.96 11.04 -11.25
CA PHE A 170 -6.55 9.76 -10.85
C PHE A 170 -7.66 9.34 -11.81
N SER A 171 -7.75 8.04 -12.04
CA SER A 171 -8.73 7.39 -12.92
C SER A 171 -9.94 6.85 -12.15
N ALA A 172 -10.98 6.42 -12.86
CA ALA A 172 -12.08 5.69 -12.25
C ALA A 172 -11.65 4.31 -11.69
N ALA A 173 -10.59 3.71 -12.24
CA ALA A 173 -10.01 2.49 -11.70
C ALA A 173 -9.41 2.73 -10.31
N ASP A 174 -8.81 3.91 -10.10
CA ASP A 174 -8.19 4.27 -8.81
C ASP A 174 -9.25 4.36 -7.70
N LEU A 175 -10.46 4.83 -8.02
CA LEU A 175 -11.60 4.79 -7.08
C LEU A 175 -12.00 3.36 -6.71
N ARG A 176 -11.92 2.42 -7.66
CA ARG A 176 -12.16 0.99 -7.41
C ARG A 176 -11.05 0.39 -6.53
N PHE A 177 -9.79 0.76 -6.76
CA PHE A 177 -8.66 0.31 -5.95
C PHE A 177 -8.76 0.81 -4.52
N LEU A 178 -9.08 2.08 -4.33
CA LEU A 178 -9.32 2.67 -3.01
C LEU A 178 -10.48 1.99 -2.29
N HIS A 179 -11.62 1.81 -2.96
CA HIS A 179 -12.76 1.11 -2.37
C HIS A 179 -12.36 -0.31 -1.93
N HIS A 180 -11.71 -1.08 -2.82
CA HIS A 180 -11.26 -2.44 -2.52
C HIS A 180 -10.28 -2.50 -1.36
N PHE A 181 -9.36 -1.54 -1.27
CA PHE A 181 -8.48 -1.38 -0.13
C PHE A 181 -9.27 -1.25 1.17
N LEU A 182 -10.23 -0.32 1.22
CA LEU A 182 -11.01 -0.03 2.44
C LEU A 182 -11.85 -1.21 2.94
N ILE A 183 -12.35 -2.05 2.02
CA ILE A 183 -13.25 -3.15 2.39
C ILE A 183 -12.55 -4.49 2.54
N THR A 184 -11.35 -4.68 1.98
CA THR A 184 -10.75 -6.01 1.87
C THR A 184 -9.22 -6.02 1.89
N ALA A 185 -8.55 -5.18 1.09
CA ALA A 185 -7.10 -5.32 0.87
C ALA A 185 -6.22 -4.64 1.93
N TYR A 186 -6.80 -3.92 2.89
CA TYR A 186 -6.05 -3.20 3.91
C TYR A 186 -5.12 -4.13 4.74
N PRO A 187 -3.95 -3.63 5.18
CA PRO A 187 -3.03 -4.37 6.04
C PRO A 187 -3.64 -4.79 7.38
N HIS A 188 -3.19 -5.93 7.91
CA HIS A 188 -3.51 -6.36 9.28
C HIS A 188 -2.43 -5.98 10.31
N LEU A 189 -1.34 -5.35 9.84
CA LEU A 189 -0.25 -4.86 10.67
C LEU A 189 -0.11 -3.34 10.56
N PRO A 190 0.36 -2.65 11.61
CA PRO A 190 0.63 -3.17 12.96
C PRO A 190 -0.60 -3.79 13.64
N PHE A 191 -0.42 -4.74 14.57
CA PHE A 191 -1.56 -5.41 15.17
C PHE A 191 -2.50 -4.43 15.89
N GLY A 192 -3.81 -4.57 15.67
CA GLY A 192 -4.81 -3.67 16.25
C GLY A 192 -5.05 -2.37 15.48
N SER A 193 -4.39 -2.18 14.32
CA SER A 193 -4.54 -0.97 13.49
C SER A 193 -5.64 -1.04 12.43
N GLU A 194 -6.50 -2.06 12.45
CA GLU A 194 -7.49 -2.31 11.39
C GLU A 194 -8.38 -1.10 11.14
N ASP A 195 -8.86 -0.44 12.20
CA ASP A 195 -9.77 0.70 12.07
C ASP A 195 -9.11 1.93 11.46
N ILE A 196 -7.87 2.24 11.82
CA ILE A 196 -7.16 3.39 11.23
C ILE A 196 -6.82 3.17 9.76
N TRP A 197 -6.59 1.92 9.34
CA TRP A 197 -6.39 1.58 7.93
C TRP A 197 -7.64 1.84 7.08
N LYS A 198 -8.83 1.73 7.68
CA LYS A 198 -10.11 1.98 6.99
C LYS A 198 -10.59 3.43 7.10
N THR A 199 -10.00 4.22 8.00
CA THR A 199 -10.51 5.56 8.34
C THR A 199 -9.41 6.62 8.23
N SER A 200 -8.60 6.79 9.27
CA SER A 200 -7.63 7.89 9.41
C SER A 200 -6.55 7.87 8.34
N LEU A 201 -5.92 6.72 8.05
CA LEU A 201 -4.83 6.64 7.06
C LEU A 201 -5.28 7.01 5.64
N PRO A 202 -6.42 6.48 5.12
CA PRO A 202 -7.01 6.96 3.88
C PRO A 202 -7.35 8.45 3.90
N ALA A 203 -7.81 8.98 5.04
CA ALA A 203 -8.07 10.41 5.19
C ALA A 203 -6.77 11.22 5.07
N TYR A 204 -5.64 10.77 5.62
CA TYR A 204 -4.33 11.45 5.45
C TYR A 204 -3.74 11.29 4.05
N ALA A 205 -4.14 10.27 3.30
CA ALA A 205 -3.57 9.97 1.99
C ALA A 205 -3.67 11.15 1.00
N HIS A 206 -4.71 11.98 1.08
CA HIS A 206 -4.88 13.11 0.17
C HIS A 206 -3.80 14.20 0.33
N GLU A 207 -3.12 14.25 1.47
CA GLU A 207 -1.98 15.13 1.76
C GLU A 207 -0.64 14.38 1.71
N CYS A 208 -0.66 13.06 1.50
CA CYS A 208 0.51 12.20 1.61
C CYS A 208 0.68 11.35 0.35
N ARG A 209 1.45 11.84 -0.63
CA ARG A 209 1.62 11.20 -1.95
C ARG A 209 2.09 9.75 -1.87
N HIS A 210 3.09 9.48 -1.03
CA HIS A 210 3.64 8.13 -0.89
C HIS A 210 2.59 7.16 -0.33
N LEU A 211 1.81 7.58 0.68
CA LEU A 211 0.73 6.78 1.24
C LEU A 211 -0.42 6.58 0.25
N MET A 212 -0.87 7.63 -0.46
CA MET A 212 -1.93 7.54 -1.47
C MET A 212 -1.59 6.49 -2.53
N HIS A 213 -0.39 6.56 -3.10
CA HIS A 213 0.02 5.60 -4.10
C HIS A 213 0.24 4.20 -3.52
N ALA A 214 0.70 4.06 -2.28
CA ALA A 214 0.82 2.75 -1.64
C ALA A 214 -0.55 2.09 -1.39
N ILE A 215 -1.56 2.86 -0.96
CA ILE A 215 -2.94 2.40 -0.79
C ILE A 215 -3.53 1.91 -2.12
N LEU A 216 -3.42 2.72 -3.18
CA LEU A 216 -3.93 2.37 -4.51
C LEU A 216 -3.18 1.17 -5.11
N CYS A 217 -1.85 1.13 -4.93
CA CYS A 217 -0.99 0.02 -5.33
C CYS A 217 -1.44 -1.29 -4.68
N LEU A 218 -1.64 -1.29 -3.35
CA LEU A 218 -2.08 -2.47 -2.61
C LEU A 218 -3.47 -2.94 -3.05
N GLY A 219 -4.42 -2.00 -3.20
CA GLY A 219 -5.76 -2.29 -3.69
C GLY A 219 -5.76 -2.91 -5.10
N ALA A 220 -4.96 -2.35 -6.01
CA ALA A 220 -4.80 -2.86 -7.38
C ALA A 220 -4.14 -4.24 -7.42
N SER A 221 -3.05 -4.44 -6.66
CA SER A 221 -2.37 -5.74 -6.56
C SER A 221 -3.28 -6.83 -6.00
N HIS A 222 -4.02 -6.55 -4.93
CA HIS A 222 -4.95 -7.53 -4.39
C HIS A 222 -6.09 -7.86 -5.38
N LEU A 223 -6.67 -6.85 -6.04
CA LEU A 223 -7.68 -7.07 -7.10
C LEU A 223 -7.15 -7.89 -8.27
N SER A 224 -5.89 -7.67 -8.65
CA SER A 224 -5.23 -8.43 -9.71
C SER A 224 -5.17 -9.92 -9.42
N ARG A 225 -5.11 -10.31 -8.13
CA ARG A 225 -5.01 -11.70 -7.69
C ARG A 225 -6.37 -12.39 -7.55
N ILE A 226 -7.37 -11.67 -7.06
CA ILE A 226 -8.67 -12.29 -6.71
C ILE A 226 -9.72 -12.19 -7.82
N THR A 227 -9.52 -11.32 -8.82
CA THR A 227 -10.50 -11.11 -9.90
C THR A 227 -10.18 -11.99 -11.10
N GLN A 228 -11.20 -12.59 -11.72
CA GLN A 228 -11.04 -13.23 -13.04
C GLN A 228 -10.55 -12.19 -14.07
N ASN A 229 -9.51 -12.53 -14.84
CA ASN A 229 -8.80 -11.59 -15.72
C ASN A 229 -8.19 -10.38 -14.97
N GLY A 230 -7.86 -10.54 -13.69
CA GLY A 230 -7.29 -9.48 -12.84
C GLY A 230 -5.93 -8.94 -13.32
N ALA A 231 -5.21 -9.66 -14.20
CA ALA A 231 -3.94 -9.22 -14.80
C ALA A 231 -4.03 -7.83 -15.47
N ILE A 232 -5.23 -7.38 -15.87
CA ILE A 232 -5.47 -6.03 -16.37
C ILE A 232 -5.10 -4.92 -15.38
N TYR A 233 -5.11 -5.22 -14.07
CA TYR A 233 -4.77 -4.28 -13.00
C TYR A 233 -3.28 -4.25 -12.67
N THR A 234 -2.50 -5.25 -13.09
CA THR A 234 -1.06 -5.36 -12.79
C THR A 234 -0.27 -4.13 -13.26
N PRO A 235 -0.45 -3.58 -14.48
CA PRO A 235 0.28 -2.38 -14.91
C PRO A 235 -0.03 -1.16 -14.03
N MET A 236 -1.28 -1.02 -13.57
CA MET A 236 -1.69 0.08 -12.70
C MET A 236 -1.09 -0.07 -11.30
N ALA A 237 -1.04 -1.30 -10.77
CA ALA A 237 -0.38 -1.61 -9.51
C ALA A 237 1.12 -1.23 -9.57
N ILE A 238 1.83 -1.66 -10.63
CA ILE A 238 3.25 -1.32 -10.84
C ILE A 238 3.46 0.19 -10.95
N ALA A 239 2.62 0.89 -11.71
CA ALA A 239 2.70 2.34 -11.86
C ALA A 239 2.54 3.07 -10.51
N HIS A 240 1.55 2.67 -9.70
CA HIS A 240 1.39 3.21 -8.35
C HIS A 240 2.53 2.82 -7.41
N ARG A 241 3.06 1.59 -7.48
CA ARG A 241 4.24 1.18 -6.70
C ARG A 241 5.43 2.09 -6.97
N GLY A 242 5.74 2.34 -8.25
CA GLY A 242 6.86 3.21 -8.65
C GLY A 242 6.70 4.63 -8.11
N LYS A 243 5.49 5.20 -8.18
CA LYS A 243 5.20 6.52 -7.59
C LYS A 243 5.31 6.53 -6.07
N ALA A 244 4.82 5.49 -5.39
CA ALA A 244 4.89 5.35 -3.95
C ALA A 244 6.35 5.28 -3.47
N LEU A 245 7.17 4.42 -4.08
CA LEU A 245 8.59 4.26 -3.75
C LEU A 245 9.38 5.53 -4.00
N LYS A 246 9.14 6.21 -5.13
CA LYS A 246 9.79 7.50 -5.43
C LYS A 246 9.46 8.55 -4.36
N ALA A 247 8.18 8.74 -4.06
CA ALA A 247 7.75 9.72 -3.07
C ALA A 247 8.19 9.34 -1.64
N LEU A 248 8.26 8.05 -1.33
CA LEU A 248 8.79 7.55 -0.06
C LEU A 248 10.29 7.86 0.06
N GLY A 249 11.07 7.62 -0.98
CA GLY A 249 12.49 7.96 -1.02
C GLY A 249 12.75 9.46 -0.87
N GLU A 250 11.97 10.31 -1.55
CA GLU A 250 12.01 11.78 -1.40
C GLU A 250 11.71 12.21 0.04
N ALA A 251 10.69 11.60 0.67
CA ALA A 251 10.33 11.91 2.06
C ALA A 251 11.40 11.44 3.06
N LEU A 252 11.99 10.26 2.85
CA LEU A 252 13.07 9.74 3.70
C LEU A 252 14.37 10.54 3.57
N ALA A 253 14.65 11.11 2.38
CA ALA A 253 15.82 11.95 2.15
C ALA A 253 15.71 13.34 2.80
N THR A 254 14.51 13.76 3.20
CA THR A 254 14.31 15.04 3.90
C THR A 254 14.67 14.85 5.38
N SER A 255 15.88 15.25 5.77
CA SER A 255 16.52 14.66 6.96
C SER A 255 16.21 15.28 8.31
N ASP A 256 15.73 16.53 8.45
CA ASP A 256 16.06 17.22 9.72
C ASP A 256 14.99 17.34 10.79
N GLN A 257 13.68 17.20 10.51
CA GLN A 257 12.65 17.05 11.55
C GLN A 257 11.37 16.47 10.95
N CYS A 258 11.27 15.14 10.85
CA CYS A 258 9.96 14.52 10.62
C CYS A 258 9.15 14.61 11.91
N THR A 259 7.91 15.11 11.84
CA THR A 259 6.99 15.02 12.98
C THR A 259 6.65 13.56 13.31
N ARG A 260 6.09 13.31 14.50
CA ARG A 260 5.65 11.96 14.88
C ARG A 260 4.63 11.42 13.87
N THR A 261 3.63 12.24 13.52
CA THR A 261 2.62 11.92 12.50
C THR A 261 3.25 11.55 11.15
N GLU A 262 4.27 12.29 10.70
CA GLU A 262 4.96 11.99 9.43
C GLU A 262 5.68 10.65 9.45
N LEU A 263 6.35 10.32 10.55
CA LEU A 263 6.96 9.00 10.72
C LEU A 263 5.91 7.89 10.73
N ASP A 264 4.74 8.12 11.35
CA ASP A 264 3.62 7.18 11.29
C ASP A 264 3.11 6.98 9.85
N LEU A 265 3.02 8.04 9.05
CA LEU A 265 2.63 7.96 7.64
C LEU A 265 3.68 7.24 6.77
N LEU A 266 4.96 7.45 7.06
CA LEU A 266 6.07 6.70 6.42
C LEU A 266 6.00 5.21 6.80
N LEU A 267 5.72 4.91 8.07
CA LEU A 267 5.55 3.54 8.54
C LEU A 267 4.36 2.85 7.87
N ALA A 268 3.20 3.54 7.81
CA ALA A 268 2.02 3.06 7.10
C ALA A 268 2.34 2.78 5.63
N THR A 269 3.00 3.71 4.95
CA THR A 269 3.39 3.51 3.54
C THR A 269 4.25 2.27 3.37
N THR A 270 5.22 2.07 4.27
CA THR A 270 6.13 0.92 4.23
C THR A 270 5.38 -0.39 4.48
N TYR A 271 4.45 -0.43 5.45
CA TYR A 271 3.58 -1.60 5.64
C TYR A 271 2.73 -1.90 4.41
N ALA A 272 2.08 -0.90 3.82
CA ALA A 272 1.27 -1.10 2.62
C ALA A 272 2.10 -1.68 1.47
N LEU A 273 3.35 -1.24 1.31
CA LEU A 273 4.29 -1.80 0.32
C LEU A 273 4.79 -3.20 0.70
N THR A 274 4.96 -3.53 1.97
CA THR A 274 5.25 -4.89 2.45
C THR A 274 4.13 -5.84 2.03
N PHE A 275 2.88 -5.49 2.34
CA PHE A 275 1.71 -6.28 1.96
C PHE A 275 1.53 -6.39 0.45
N GLN A 276 1.87 -5.33 -0.28
CA GLN A 276 1.79 -5.38 -1.73
C GLN A 276 2.85 -6.30 -2.32
N SER A 277 4.05 -6.35 -1.73
CA SER A 277 5.12 -7.27 -2.14
C SER A 277 4.68 -8.73 -1.97
N ASN A 278 3.89 -9.06 -0.93
CA ASN A 278 3.27 -10.38 -0.76
C ASN A 278 2.29 -10.80 -1.86
N TYR A 279 1.87 -9.88 -2.74
CA TYR A 279 1.02 -10.19 -3.90
C TYR A 279 1.79 -10.21 -5.23
N MET A 280 3.13 -10.07 -5.20
CA MET A 280 4.01 -10.09 -6.36
C MET A 280 4.75 -11.43 -6.48
N GLU A 281 4.69 -12.05 -7.66
CA GLU A 281 5.29 -13.38 -7.88
C GLU A 281 6.82 -13.38 -7.75
N ASP A 282 7.47 -12.23 -7.95
CA ASP A 282 8.90 -11.97 -7.77
C ASP A 282 9.21 -11.11 -6.53
N GLY A 283 8.22 -10.92 -5.65
CA GLY A 283 8.24 -9.95 -4.56
C GLY A 283 9.02 -10.30 -3.30
N LEU A 284 9.73 -11.44 -3.23
CA LEU A 284 10.41 -11.85 -1.98
C LEU A 284 11.44 -10.82 -1.52
N VAL A 285 12.28 -10.33 -2.44
CA VAL A 285 13.33 -9.35 -2.10
C VAL A 285 12.68 -8.05 -1.64
N ASP A 286 11.70 -7.55 -2.40
CA ASP A 286 10.92 -6.38 -2.04
C ASP A 286 10.25 -6.53 -0.66
N PHE A 287 9.68 -7.71 -0.36
CA PHE A 287 9.07 -8.00 0.91
C PHE A 287 10.08 -7.89 2.06
N VAL A 288 11.23 -8.53 1.95
CA VAL A 288 12.29 -8.50 2.98
C VAL A 288 12.82 -7.07 3.17
N VAL A 289 13.03 -6.32 2.09
CA VAL A 289 13.45 -4.91 2.13
C VAL A 289 12.42 -4.03 2.83
N MET A 290 11.13 -4.18 2.50
CA MET A 290 10.06 -3.38 3.12
C MET A 290 9.86 -3.76 4.60
N VAL A 291 9.98 -5.05 4.97
CA VAL A 291 9.97 -5.46 6.39
C VAL A 291 11.11 -4.79 7.16
N ARG A 292 12.34 -4.79 6.62
CA ARG A 292 13.46 -4.06 7.23
C ARG A 292 13.17 -2.57 7.36
N GLY A 293 12.56 -1.97 6.35
CA GLY A 293 12.09 -0.57 6.38
C GLY A 293 11.11 -0.30 7.52
N CYS A 294 10.12 -1.17 7.73
CA CYS A 294 9.19 -1.07 8.86
C CYS A 294 9.92 -1.06 10.20
N THR A 295 10.93 -1.92 10.38
CA THR A 295 11.73 -1.97 11.62
C THR A 295 12.52 -0.68 11.81
N ILE A 296 13.20 -0.17 10.78
CA ILE A 296 14.00 1.07 10.85
C ILE A 296 13.12 2.26 11.23
N ILE A 297 11.96 2.43 10.59
CA ILE A 297 11.06 3.55 10.87
C ILE A 297 10.46 3.40 12.27
N THR A 298 10.06 2.20 12.68
CA THR A 298 9.58 1.91 14.04
C THR A 298 10.61 2.30 15.08
N LEU A 299 11.88 1.89 14.91
CA LEU A 299 12.96 2.25 15.82
C LEU A 299 13.18 3.77 15.86
N ARG A 300 13.07 4.46 14.72
CA ARG A 300 13.15 5.94 14.69
C ARG A 300 12.02 6.60 15.48
N ILE A 301 10.78 6.13 15.34
CA ILE A 301 9.62 6.62 16.12
C ILE A 301 9.87 6.42 17.61
N LEU A 302 10.25 5.21 18.01
CA LEU A 302 10.46 4.86 19.42
C LEU A 302 11.65 5.62 20.03
N ASN A 303 12.72 5.82 19.27
CA ASN A 303 13.90 6.53 19.76
C ASN A 303 13.63 8.02 19.98
N ILE A 304 13.01 8.69 19.01
CA ILE A 304 12.76 10.14 19.03
C ILE A 304 11.57 10.49 19.93
N TYR A 305 10.47 9.74 19.81
CA TYR A 305 9.18 10.13 20.36
C TYR A 305 8.61 9.22 21.45
N LYS A 306 9.29 8.09 21.73
CA LYS A 306 8.89 7.07 22.74
C LYS A 306 7.55 6.38 22.46
N GLY A 307 6.94 6.63 21.30
CA GLY A 307 5.64 6.08 20.93
C GLY A 307 5.11 6.70 19.63
N SER A 308 4.16 6.00 19.02
CA SER A 308 3.43 6.43 17.83
C SER A 308 2.15 7.16 18.22
N GLU A 309 1.67 8.05 17.35
CA GLU A 309 0.36 8.70 17.48
C GLU A 309 -0.75 7.86 16.88
N MET A 310 -0.43 7.06 15.86
CA MET A 310 -1.41 6.25 15.12
C MET A 310 -1.43 4.79 15.56
N PHE A 311 -0.29 4.22 15.95
CA PHE A 311 -0.14 2.77 16.15
C PHE A 311 0.14 2.40 17.62
N ASP A 312 -0.84 1.76 18.26
CA ASP A 312 -0.74 1.37 19.67
C ASP A 312 0.26 0.24 19.95
N SER A 313 0.57 -0.60 18.96
CA SER A 313 1.32 -1.85 19.16
C SER A 313 2.55 -1.92 18.25
N LEU A 314 3.54 -1.08 18.55
CA LEU A 314 4.84 -1.05 17.87
C LEU A 314 5.99 -1.71 18.66
N THR A 315 5.87 -1.84 19.98
CA THR A 315 6.88 -2.53 20.79
C THR A 315 6.62 -4.03 20.82
N THR A 316 7.68 -4.81 21.01
CA THR A 316 7.60 -6.27 21.14
C THR A 316 6.63 -6.68 22.26
N GLU A 317 6.68 -6.00 23.40
CA GLU A 317 5.83 -6.27 24.56
C GLU A 317 4.35 -5.99 24.24
N ALA A 318 4.05 -4.88 23.57
CA ALA A 318 2.69 -4.52 23.19
C ALA A 318 2.13 -5.51 22.15
N ILE A 319 2.96 -5.92 21.19
CA ILE A 319 2.60 -6.94 20.19
C ILE A 319 2.31 -8.26 20.90
N TYR A 320 3.18 -8.72 21.79
CA TYR A 320 3.02 -10.00 22.49
C TYR A 320 1.81 -10.00 23.42
N ALA A 321 1.59 -8.93 24.17
CA ALA A 321 0.41 -8.79 25.03
C ALA A 321 -0.90 -8.90 24.24
N ARG A 322 -0.92 -8.42 22.99
CA ARG A 322 -2.10 -8.49 22.11
C ARG A 322 -2.23 -9.83 21.38
N VAL A 323 -1.13 -10.43 20.96
CA VAL A 323 -1.12 -11.59 20.05
C VAL A 323 -1.07 -12.92 20.80
N LEU A 324 -0.17 -13.09 21.77
CA LEU A 324 0.06 -14.39 22.40
C LEU A 324 -1.18 -14.99 23.08
N PRO A 325 -2.09 -14.21 23.73
CA PRO A 325 -3.33 -14.77 24.29
C PRO A 325 -4.26 -15.41 23.26
N ARG A 326 -4.17 -15.01 21.99
CA ARG A 326 -4.97 -15.56 20.89
C ARG A 326 -4.36 -16.82 20.28
N LEU A 327 -3.10 -17.14 20.62
CA LEU A 327 -2.37 -18.26 20.06
C LEU A 327 -2.45 -19.49 20.96
N PRO A 328 -2.69 -20.68 20.39
CA PRO A 328 -2.74 -21.92 21.15
C PRO A 328 -1.38 -22.27 21.76
N LEU A 329 -1.42 -23.02 22.86
CA LEU A 329 -0.23 -23.59 23.51
C LEU A 329 0.15 -24.97 22.96
N THR A 330 -0.61 -25.49 22.01
CA THR A 330 -0.33 -26.75 21.31
C THR A 330 0.60 -26.52 20.12
N THR A 331 1.10 -27.60 19.52
CA THR A 331 1.81 -27.57 18.23
C THR A 331 0.81 -27.39 17.08
N CYS A 332 1.27 -26.88 15.92
CA CYS A 332 0.48 -26.78 14.69
C CYS A 332 1.01 -27.64 13.54
N CYS A 333 2.18 -28.25 13.70
CA CYS A 333 2.84 -29.06 12.70
C CYS A 333 3.12 -30.45 13.28
N ASP A 334 3.25 -31.42 12.39
CA ASP A 334 3.70 -32.76 12.75
C ASP A 334 5.16 -32.73 13.26
N GLY A 335 5.45 -33.53 14.28
CA GLY A 335 6.77 -33.59 14.90
C GLY A 335 7.82 -34.10 13.94
N GLU A 336 7.53 -35.19 13.21
CA GLU A 336 8.44 -35.79 12.23
C GLU A 336 8.78 -34.80 11.10
N MET A 337 7.79 -34.02 10.69
CA MET A 337 7.96 -32.95 9.69
C MET A 337 8.94 -31.87 10.16
N LEU A 338 8.86 -31.45 11.42
CA LEU A 338 9.80 -30.48 12.00
C LEU A 338 11.20 -31.07 12.18
N ASP A 339 11.30 -32.35 12.55
CA ASP A 339 12.58 -33.06 12.66
C ASP A 339 13.31 -33.10 11.31
N ILE A 340 12.60 -33.40 10.22
CA ILE A 340 13.14 -33.33 8.86
C ILE A 340 13.63 -31.92 8.52
N CYS A 341 12.87 -30.89 8.88
CA CYS A 341 13.27 -29.49 8.66
C CYS A 341 14.55 -29.11 9.40
N ILE A 342 14.70 -29.58 10.63
CA ILE A 342 15.89 -29.34 11.44
C ILE A 342 17.09 -30.09 10.84
N LEU A 343 16.94 -31.37 10.49
CA LEU A 343 18.00 -32.17 9.91
C LEU A 343 18.51 -31.59 8.57
N THR A 344 17.60 -31.19 7.69
CA THR A 344 17.95 -30.54 6.41
C THR A 344 18.64 -29.18 6.62
N LEU A 345 18.17 -28.38 7.58
CA LEU A 345 18.81 -27.12 7.94
C LEU A 345 20.22 -27.36 8.51
N GLU A 346 20.41 -28.32 9.40
CA GLU A 346 21.71 -28.71 9.96
C GLU A 346 22.69 -29.17 8.86
N GLY A 347 22.19 -29.79 7.79
CA GLY A 347 22.97 -30.11 6.59
C GLY A 347 23.55 -28.88 5.86
N ILE A 348 22.96 -27.69 6.05
CA ILE A 348 23.45 -26.41 5.50
C ILE A 348 24.52 -25.80 6.41
N GLN A 349 24.57 -26.16 7.70
CA GLN A 349 25.46 -25.55 8.69
C GLN A 349 26.94 -25.50 8.27
N PRO A 350 27.52 -26.54 7.63
CA PRO A 350 28.92 -26.50 7.17
C PRO A 350 29.19 -25.48 6.05
N LEU A 351 28.15 -25.01 5.37
CA LEU A 351 28.24 -24.06 4.24
C LEU A 351 28.15 -22.60 4.68
N LEU A 352 27.90 -22.32 5.97
CA LEU A 352 27.75 -20.97 6.49
C LEU A 352 29.12 -20.26 6.52
N GLN A 353 29.25 -19.13 5.82
CA GLN A 353 30.52 -18.42 5.63
C GLN A 353 30.50 -16.99 6.20
N THR A 354 29.33 -16.34 6.19
CA THR A 354 29.18 -14.93 6.59
C THR A 354 28.36 -14.81 7.88
N SER A 355 28.43 -13.65 8.54
CA SER A 355 27.58 -13.35 9.70
C SER A 355 26.10 -13.34 9.34
N SER A 356 25.74 -12.88 8.14
CA SER A 356 24.36 -12.89 7.64
C SER A 356 23.79 -14.30 7.52
N HIS A 357 24.61 -15.28 7.10
CA HIS A 357 24.23 -16.69 7.10
C HIS A 357 23.98 -17.18 8.53
N MET A 358 24.91 -16.92 9.46
CA MET A 358 24.81 -17.40 10.84
C MET A 358 23.59 -16.84 11.57
N ILE A 359 23.33 -15.53 11.42
CA ILE A 359 22.16 -14.87 12.02
C ILE A 359 20.87 -15.47 11.49
N THR A 360 20.77 -15.64 10.17
CA THR A 360 19.56 -16.16 9.51
C THR A 360 19.34 -17.64 9.86
N TYR A 361 20.40 -18.44 9.83
CA TYR A 361 20.38 -19.85 10.23
C TYR A 361 19.87 -20.02 11.66
N GLN A 362 20.44 -19.28 12.62
CA GLN A 362 20.05 -19.39 14.02
C GLN A 362 18.59 -18.97 14.24
N ALA A 363 18.14 -17.91 13.55
CA ALA A 363 16.76 -17.46 13.63
C ALA A 363 15.79 -18.53 13.09
N ILE A 364 16.08 -19.15 11.94
CA ILE A 364 15.27 -20.23 11.36
C ILE A 364 15.24 -21.46 12.29
N LEU A 365 16.40 -21.88 12.80
CA LEU A 365 16.51 -23.01 13.71
C LEU A 365 15.67 -22.80 14.98
N ASN A 366 15.70 -21.58 15.53
CA ASN A 366 14.88 -21.21 16.68
C ASN A 366 13.38 -21.29 16.38
N VAL A 367 12.95 -21.00 15.15
CA VAL A 367 11.54 -21.16 14.75
C VAL A 367 11.14 -22.62 14.74
N TYR A 368 11.90 -23.50 14.07
CA TYR A 368 11.56 -24.92 14.04
C TYR A 368 11.51 -25.55 15.44
N ARG A 369 12.53 -25.28 16.27
CA ARG A 369 12.55 -25.73 17.67
C ARG A 369 11.41 -25.12 18.50
N GLY A 370 11.08 -23.86 18.26
CA GLY A 370 9.93 -23.21 18.88
C GLY A 370 8.62 -23.88 18.52
N LEU A 371 8.43 -24.26 17.26
CA LEU A 371 7.24 -24.94 16.77
C LEU A 371 7.09 -26.37 17.30
N GLN A 372 8.20 -27.05 17.61
CA GLN A 372 8.16 -28.34 18.32
C GLN A 372 7.59 -28.20 19.74
N LEU A 373 7.75 -27.03 20.37
CA LEU A 373 7.24 -26.77 21.72
C LEU A 373 5.80 -26.27 21.72
N SER A 374 5.52 -25.22 20.95
CA SER A 374 4.16 -24.68 20.80
C SER A 374 4.07 -23.66 19.65
N VAL A 375 2.86 -23.43 19.15
CA VAL A 375 2.57 -22.33 18.21
C VAL A 375 3.03 -20.99 18.76
N ARG A 376 2.85 -20.75 20.06
CA ARG A 376 3.25 -19.50 20.71
C ARG A 376 4.76 -19.29 20.66
N THR A 377 5.54 -20.30 21.04
CA THR A 377 7.01 -20.23 21.01
C THR A 377 7.52 -20.09 19.59
N GLY A 378 6.95 -20.83 18.63
CA GLY A 378 7.27 -20.70 17.21
C GLY A 378 6.97 -19.30 16.66
N PHE A 379 5.84 -18.69 17.05
CA PHE A 379 5.50 -17.32 16.65
C PHE A 379 6.49 -16.28 17.20
N VAL A 380 6.87 -16.38 18.47
CA VAL A 380 7.87 -15.48 19.09
C VAL A 380 9.22 -15.60 18.37
N ALA A 381 9.65 -16.83 18.07
CA ALA A 381 10.87 -17.06 17.30
C ALA A 381 10.76 -16.48 15.87
N LEU A 382 9.58 -16.57 15.24
CA LEU A 382 9.37 -16.01 13.90
C LEU A 382 9.45 -14.48 13.89
N SER A 383 8.93 -13.80 14.90
CA SER A 383 9.13 -12.34 15.02
C SER A 383 10.60 -11.96 15.10
N GLU A 384 11.44 -12.80 15.71
CA GLU A 384 12.87 -12.57 15.77
C GLU A 384 13.57 -12.69 14.40
N VAL A 385 13.05 -13.51 13.48
CA VAL A 385 13.53 -13.53 12.08
C VAL A 385 13.38 -12.15 11.45
N TYR A 386 12.19 -11.54 11.54
CA TYR A 386 11.94 -10.20 11.01
C TYR A 386 12.77 -9.13 11.71
N ASN A 387 12.88 -9.21 13.04
CA ASN A 387 13.69 -8.26 13.81
C ASN A 387 15.19 -8.39 13.50
N SER A 388 15.68 -9.56 13.09
CA SER A 388 17.08 -9.77 12.72
C SER A 388 17.47 -8.97 11.47
N TRP A 389 16.58 -8.90 10.47
CA TRP A 389 16.81 -8.12 9.24
C TRP A 389 16.95 -6.62 9.52
N GLY A 390 16.18 -6.11 10.49
CA GLY A 390 16.30 -4.73 10.97
C GLY A 390 17.61 -4.42 11.69
N ARG A 391 18.20 -5.43 12.34
CA ARG A 391 19.47 -5.32 13.10
C ARG A 391 20.71 -5.52 12.24
N MET A 392 20.60 -6.21 11.11
CA MET A 392 21.71 -6.36 10.17
C MET A 392 22.17 -5.00 9.65
N ASP A 393 23.50 -4.84 9.56
CA ASP A 393 24.07 -3.72 8.82
C ASP A 393 23.76 -3.84 7.32
N ASN A 394 24.05 -2.78 6.55
CA ASN A 394 23.73 -2.76 5.13
C ASN A 394 24.49 -3.81 4.32
N GLN A 395 25.74 -4.11 4.66
CA GLN A 395 26.52 -5.10 3.93
C GLN A 395 25.94 -6.49 4.16
N GLN A 396 25.76 -6.88 5.42
CA GLN A 396 25.15 -8.16 5.82
C GLN A 396 23.79 -8.37 5.17
N PHE A 397 22.96 -7.33 5.15
CA PHE A 397 21.63 -7.40 4.57
C PHE A 397 21.65 -7.56 3.04
N MET A 398 22.56 -6.85 2.35
CA MET A 398 22.70 -6.98 0.89
C MET A 398 23.28 -8.35 0.50
N GLU A 399 24.23 -8.88 1.28
CA GLU A 399 24.77 -10.23 1.11
C GLU A 399 23.69 -11.31 1.25
N LEU A 400 22.75 -11.16 2.19
CA LEU A 400 21.61 -12.07 2.37
C LEU A 400 20.68 -12.08 1.14
N LEU A 401 20.53 -10.94 0.47
CA LEU A 401 19.61 -10.77 -0.65
C LEU A 401 20.25 -11.05 -2.03
N ASP A 402 21.56 -11.25 -2.09
CA ASP A 402 22.28 -11.50 -3.34
C ASP A 402 21.73 -12.76 -4.05
N PRO A 403 21.26 -12.66 -5.31
CA PRO A 403 20.88 -13.83 -6.12
C PRO A 403 22.02 -14.84 -6.35
N GLY A 404 23.28 -14.39 -6.34
CA GLY A 404 24.44 -15.27 -6.46
C GLY A 404 24.77 -16.04 -5.18
N ASN A 405 24.25 -15.61 -4.03
CA ASN A 405 24.52 -16.25 -2.75
C ASN A 405 23.59 -17.44 -2.51
N HIS A 406 23.99 -18.60 -3.02
CA HIS A 406 23.18 -19.81 -2.94
C HIS A 406 22.92 -20.31 -1.51
N VAL A 407 23.83 -20.05 -0.55
CA VAL A 407 23.60 -20.42 0.86
C VAL A 407 22.48 -19.57 1.46
N SER A 408 22.48 -18.26 1.21
CA SER A 408 21.36 -17.39 1.58
C SER A 408 20.04 -17.81 0.92
N ARG A 409 20.08 -18.27 -0.33
CA ARG A 409 18.90 -18.79 -1.03
C ARG A 409 18.34 -20.06 -0.37
N LEU A 410 19.21 -20.98 0.08
CA LEU A 410 18.77 -22.15 0.87
C LEU A 410 18.07 -21.71 2.17
N LEU A 411 18.66 -20.77 2.91
CA LEU A 411 18.07 -20.24 4.15
C LEU A 411 16.73 -19.53 3.90
N LEU A 412 16.64 -18.72 2.84
CA LEU A 412 15.39 -18.06 2.45
C LEU A 412 14.30 -19.07 2.04
N LEU A 413 14.66 -20.22 1.46
CA LEU A 413 13.70 -21.28 1.16
C LEU A 413 13.12 -21.91 2.43
N HIS A 414 13.95 -22.11 3.47
CA HIS A 414 13.46 -22.51 4.79
C HIS A 414 12.55 -21.46 5.42
N PHE A 415 12.89 -20.17 5.30
CA PHE A 415 12.00 -19.08 5.73
C PHE A 415 10.64 -19.17 5.03
N VAL A 416 10.61 -19.37 3.69
CA VAL A 416 9.35 -19.56 2.96
C VAL A 416 8.59 -20.79 3.47
N ALA A 417 9.27 -21.93 3.69
CA ALA A 417 8.62 -23.12 4.24
C ALA A 417 7.96 -22.84 5.60
N ILE A 418 8.64 -22.11 6.49
CA ILE A 418 8.09 -21.66 7.78
C ILE A 418 6.84 -20.80 7.57
N THR A 419 6.85 -19.84 6.63
CA THR A 419 5.66 -19.00 6.38
C THR A 419 4.47 -19.82 5.90
N VAL A 420 4.69 -20.86 5.09
CA VAL A 420 3.64 -21.79 4.64
C VAL A 420 3.14 -22.62 5.82
N MET A 421 4.03 -23.17 6.66
CA MET A 421 3.66 -23.94 7.86
C MET A 421 2.86 -23.10 8.88
N MET A 422 3.21 -21.82 9.01
CA MET A 422 2.59 -20.89 9.95
C MET A 422 1.26 -20.29 9.44
N TRP A 423 0.84 -20.59 8.21
CA TRP A 423 -0.38 -20.06 7.64
C TRP A 423 -1.65 -20.29 8.49
N PRO A 424 -1.88 -21.46 9.12
CA PRO A 424 -3.00 -21.65 10.04
C PRO A 424 -2.95 -20.69 11.24
N VAL A 425 -1.76 -20.38 11.74
CA VAL A 425 -1.54 -19.41 12.82
C VAL A 425 -1.90 -18.00 12.36
N PHE A 426 -1.49 -17.63 11.14
CA PHE A 426 -1.86 -16.35 10.55
C PHE A 426 -3.38 -16.23 10.34
N CYS A 427 -4.08 -17.32 10.03
CA CYS A 427 -5.54 -17.32 9.93
C CYS A 427 -6.25 -17.06 11.27
N ILE A 428 -5.70 -17.54 12.40
CA ILE A 428 -6.21 -17.21 13.74
C ILE A 428 -6.08 -15.71 14.02
N LEU A 429 -4.97 -15.12 13.59
CA LEU A 429 -4.70 -13.69 13.77
C LEU A 429 -5.50 -12.82 12.78
N ARG A 430 -5.71 -13.32 11.56
CA ARG A 430 -6.42 -12.68 10.46
C ARG A 430 -7.39 -13.67 9.79
N PRO A 431 -8.62 -13.81 10.31
CA PRO A 431 -9.62 -14.72 9.74
C PRO A 431 -10.02 -14.39 8.29
N SER A 432 -9.78 -13.16 7.82
CA SER A 432 -10.10 -12.76 6.45
C SER A 432 -9.26 -13.45 5.37
N MET A 433 -8.11 -14.05 5.72
CA MET A 433 -7.29 -14.85 4.79
C MET A 433 -8.07 -16.06 4.24
N LEU A 434 -8.96 -16.65 5.04
CA LEU A 434 -9.82 -17.77 4.63
C LEU A 434 -10.80 -17.39 3.52
N LYS A 435 -11.11 -16.10 3.34
CA LYS A 435 -12.06 -15.63 2.33
C LYS A 435 -11.45 -15.58 0.92
N ASN A 436 -10.13 -15.37 0.81
CA ASN A 436 -9.45 -15.20 -0.48
C ASN A 436 -8.08 -15.90 -0.48
N PRO A 437 -8.03 -17.23 -0.30
CA PRO A 437 -6.79 -17.94 -0.08
C PRO A 437 -5.83 -17.90 -1.28
N MET A 438 -6.35 -17.69 -2.49
CA MET A 438 -5.55 -17.56 -3.71
C MET A 438 -4.63 -16.34 -3.70
N ALA A 439 -4.97 -15.30 -2.93
CA ALA A 439 -4.12 -14.14 -2.75
C ALA A 439 -2.87 -14.44 -1.91
N ASP A 440 -2.92 -15.47 -1.07
CA ASP A 440 -1.87 -15.81 -0.10
C ASP A 440 -0.93 -16.94 -0.57
N LEU A 441 -1.06 -17.40 -1.83
CA LEU A 441 -0.21 -18.45 -2.42
C LEU A 441 1.13 -17.93 -2.99
N THR A 442 1.33 -16.61 -3.04
CA THR A 442 2.55 -16.00 -3.58
C THR A 442 3.84 -16.49 -2.90
N PRO A 443 3.90 -16.67 -1.57
CA PRO A 443 5.07 -17.25 -0.92
C PRO A 443 5.44 -18.63 -1.48
N CYS A 444 4.46 -19.45 -1.89
CA CYS A 444 4.76 -20.73 -2.51
C CYS A 444 5.48 -20.57 -3.86
N GLN A 445 5.08 -19.57 -4.66
CA GLN A 445 5.76 -19.26 -5.92
C GLN A 445 7.20 -18.81 -5.68
N TRP A 446 7.46 -18.02 -4.63
CA TRP A 446 8.82 -17.63 -4.24
C TRP A 446 9.70 -18.83 -3.94
N GLY A 447 9.19 -19.79 -3.17
CA GLY A 447 9.93 -21.01 -2.84
C GLY A 447 10.28 -21.84 -4.07
N VAL A 448 9.33 -22.00 -4.99
CA VAL A 448 9.58 -22.69 -6.26
C VAL A 448 10.65 -21.97 -7.10
N ALA A 449 10.56 -20.65 -7.22
CA ALA A 449 11.54 -19.85 -7.96
C ALA A 449 12.94 -19.94 -7.34
N ILE A 450 13.05 -19.86 -6.01
CA ILE A 450 14.31 -20.06 -5.29
C ILE A 450 14.89 -21.43 -5.61
N TYR A 451 14.10 -22.51 -5.45
CA TYR A 451 14.57 -23.87 -5.67
C TYR A 451 15.07 -24.08 -7.12
N GLN A 452 14.35 -23.55 -8.11
CA GLN A 452 14.75 -23.61 -9.51
C GLN A 452 16.06 -22.86 -9.80
N SER A 453 16.34 -21.79 -9.05
CA SER A 453 17.58 -21.00 -9.20
C SER A 453 18.82 -21.66 -8.57
N LEU A 454 18.64 -22.68 -7.71
CA LEU A 454 19.76 -23.33 -7.02
C LEU A 454 20.56 -24.26 -7.94
N PRO A 455 21.90 -24.35 -7.76
CA PRO A 455 22.73 -25.37 -8.36
C PRO A 455 22.22 -26.78 -8.02
N LEU A 456 22.32 -27.72 -8.98
CA LEU A 456 21.78 -29.08 -8.82
C LEU A 456 22.29 -29.78 -7.56
N ASN A 457 23.57 -29.65 -7.25
CA ASN A 457 24.21 -30.26 -6.08
C ASN A 457 23.74 -29.69 -4.73
N MET A 458 23.07 -28.53 -4.72
CA MET A 458 22.55 -27.92 -3.50
C MET A 458 21.05 -28.16 -3.31
N ARG A 459 20.34 -28.62 -4.35
CA ARG A 459 18.89 -28.84 -4.29
C ARG A 459 18.49 -29.94 -3.32
N GLU A 460 19.31 -30.98 -3.20
CA GLU A 460 19.07 -32.11 -2.29
C GLU A 460 18.99 -31.66 -0.82
N LEU A 461 19.69 -30.58 -0.44
CA LEU A 461 19.68 -30.03 0.92
C LEU A 461 18.32 -29.47 1.34
N VAL A 462 17.44 -29.16 0.37
CA VAL A 462 16.16 -28.46 0.60
C VAL A 462 15.01 -29.06 -0.21
N GLU A 463 15.18 -30.27 -0.74
CA GLU A 463 14.20 -30.92 -1.61
C GLU A 463 12.87 -31.15 -0.90
N TRP A 464 12.93 -31.49 0.39
CA TRP A 464 11.75 -31.65 1.21
C TRP A 464 10.96 -30.35 1.33
N GLN A 465 11.64 -29.22 1.63
CA GLN A 465 11.00 -27.90 1.74
C GLN A 465 10.37 -27.49 0.41
N ALA A 466 11.10 -27.67 -0.70
CA ALA A 466 10.60 -27.36 -2.03
C ALA A 466 9.34 -28.17 -2.37
N THR A 467 9.34 -29.47 -2.06
CA THR A 467 8.19 -30.36 -2.28
C THR A 467 7.00 -29.96 -1.42
N TYR A 468 7.23 -29.69 -0.13
CA TYR A 468 6.20 -29.22 0.79
C TYR A 468 5.57 -27.91 0.29
N ILE A 469 6.39 -26.93 -0.09
CA ILE A 469 5.94 -25.65 -0.62
C ILE A 469 5.15 -25.82 -1.92
N ALA A 470 5.65 -26.62 -2.87
CA ALA A 470 5.02 -26.86 -4.17
C ALA A 470 3.65 -27.56 -4.05
N SER A 471 3.46 -28.38 -3.01
CA SER A 471 2.16 -29.00 -2.71
C SER A 471 1.10 -28.01 -2.19
N GLY A 472 1.51 -26.79 -1.83
CA GLY A 472 0.70 -25.81 -1.11
C GLY A 472 0.70 -26.00 0.42
N GLY A 473 1.36 -27.05 0.93
CA GLY A 473 1.59 -27.29 2.34
C GLY A 473 0.34 -27.11 3.21
N ALA A 474 0.51 -26.40 4.34
CA ALA A 474 -0.57 -26.14 5.30
C ALA A 474 -1.68 -25.22 4.75
N ILE A 475 -1.42 -24.45 3.70
CA ILE A 475 -2.43 -23.61 3.04
C ILE A 475 -3.47 -24.53 2.40
N ARG A 476 -3.03 -25.49 1.59
CA ARG A 476 -3.92 -26.40 0.87
C ARG A 476 -4.65 -27.37 1.80
N SER A 477 -3.99 -27.88 2.85
CA SER A 477 -4.65 -28.77 3.81
C SER A 477 -5.78 -28.07 4.56
N SER A 478 -5.57 -26.80 4.94
CA SER A 478 -6.60 -26.01 5.62
C SER A 478 -7.79 -25.70 4.71
N LEU A 479 -7.58 -25.48 3.41
CA LEU A 479 -8.65 -25.29 2.44
C LEU A 479 -9.45 -26.57 2.18
N GLY A 480 -8.77 -27.71 2.01
CA GLY A 480 -9.44 -28.99 1.83
C GLY A 480 -10.31 -29.40 3.02
N ASN A 481 -10.01 -28.92 4.22
CA ASN A 481 -10.86 -29.12 5.40
C ASN A 481 -12.08 -28.18 5.40
N LEU A 482 -12.00 -26.97 4.85
CA LEU A 482 -13.14 -26.07 4.71
C LEU A 482 -14.16 -26.58 3.68
N ASP A 483 -13.68 -27.11 2.55
CA ASP A 483 -14.56 -27.68 1.52
C ASP A 483 -15.36 -28.89 2.05
N LYS A 484 -14.72 -29.73 2.89
CA LYS A 484 -15.38 -30.88 3.55
C LYS A 484 -16.43 -30.47 4.59
N VAL A 485 -16.23 -29.35 5.28
CA VAL A 485 -17.24 -28.81 6.23
C VAL A 485 -18.42 -28.21 5.48
N HIS A 486 -18.19 -27.62 4.29
CA HIS A 486 -19.26 -27.12 3.43
C HIS A 486 -20.06 -28.23 2.73
N GLU A 487 -19.49 -29.41 2.47
CA GLU A 487 -20.22 -30.58 1.94
C GLU A 487 -21.03 -31.33 3.00
N GLN A 488 -20.80 -31.07 4.29
CA GLN A 488 -21.50 -31.72 5.42
C GLN A 488 -22.61 -30.86 6.06
N LEU A 489 -22.86 -29.67 5.51
CA LEU A 489 -23.97 -28.78 5.83
C LEU A 489 -24.91 -28.65 4.64
#